data_AF-A0A933UTN2-F1
#
_entry.id   AF-A0A933UTN2-F1
#
_cell.length_a   1.000
_cell.length_b   1.000
_cell.length_c   1.000
_cell.angle_alpha   90.00
_cell.angle_beta   90.00
_cell.angle_gamma   90.00
#
_symmetry.space_group_name_H-M   'P 1'
#
loop_
_entity.id
_entity.type
_entity.pdbx_description
1 polymer ?
#
loop_
_entity_poly.entity_id
_entity_poly.type
_entity_poly.pdbx_seq_one_letter_code
_entity_poly.pdbx_strand_id
1 'polypeptide(L)'
;MFKPLQSLLRPIFLRLESGVDWLVGPGANPLYHLGALTFFFFWIVAATGLYLFIPYETSVATVYQSVEKITHEQWYFSGVMRSLHRYGSDAMVVTTMVHLTREFAFDRFSGARWFAWITGVPLLAFLFTSGITGYWLVWDMLAQYLAVGSLEWVDWFGIFGESTARNFLFRGFLTDRFFTLLIFIHIFVPLFLLIVMFVHIIRISRPGVNPPKLLAWGTFLMLLALSFVFPATSHGPADLGVEPAVLNLDWFYMFLYPVFDNWGPAKLWALVAVVAVALFVMPWLQFKKRPAAAEVHLDQCNGCTRCTLDCPFGAVVMINRTDGRPFAREAKVDPDICTACGICVGSCPTSTPFRSAAQLATGIDLPGLPLVALKEKVVAAMDRLNGGPATVIVFGCEHGVDAASLEGEGVASVTVPCTGMIPPPFVDFILSDGGADGVLLTGCRPGDCFHRLGPRWTDARMTGAREPALRDRVPRERVRTAWASPDQPNKLKAEMAAFRADLAALEASAVAPPKKEAAHA
;
A
#
# COMPACT_ATOMS: atom_id res chain seq x y z
N MET A 1 -6.78 -21.69 -5.39
CA MET A 1 -7.72 -21.09 -6.34
C MET A 1 -7.11 -19.94 -7.15
N PHE A 2 -6.59 -18.87 -6.52
CA PHE A 2 -6.15 -17.66 -7.25
C PHE A 2 -4.73 -17.65 -7.84
N LYS A 3 -3.93 -18.68 -7.56
CA LYS A 3 -2.50 -18.74 -7.93
C LYS A 3 -2.23 -18.49 -9.43
N PRO A 4 -2.98 -19.06 -10.40
CA PRO A 4 -2.71 -18.83 -11.82
C PRO A 4 -2.82 -17.35 -12.21
N LEU A 5 -3.88 -16.68 -11.75
CA LEU A 5 -4.09 -15.26 -12.04
C LEU A 5 -3.05 -14.38 -11.32
N GLN A 6 -2.73 -14.69 -10.07
CA GLN A 6 -1.68 -13.97 -9.33
C GLN A 6 -0.30 -14.16 -9.97
N SER A 7 0.02 -15.35 -10.49
CA SER A 7 1.28 -15.61 -11.19
C SER A 7 1.40 -14.87 -12.52
N LEU A 8 0.28 -14.52 -13.15
CA LEU A 8 0.24 -13.67 -14.34
C LEU A 8 0.40 -12.19 -13.97
N LEU A 9 -0.37 -11.70 -12.99
CA LEU A 9 -0.44 -10.28 -12.64
C LEU A 9 0.81 -9.78 -11.91
N ARG A 10 1.39 -10.58 -11.01
CA ARG A 10 2.51 -10.15 -10.17
C ARG A 10 3.74 -9.73 -10.99
N PRO A 11 4.21 -10.49 -11.99
CA PRO A 11 5.32 -10.05 -12.84
C PRO A 11 5.02 -8.78 -13.62
N ILE A 12 3.76 -8.55 -14.02
CA ILE A 12 3.36 -7.33 -14.73
C ILE A 12 3.52 -6.12 -13.81
N PHE A 13 2.96 -6.17 -12.60
CA PHE A 13 3.14 -5.10 -11.62
C PHE A 13 4.61 -4.85 -11.29
N LEU A 14 5.36 -5.92 -11.02
CA LEU A 14 6.78 -5.79 -10.70
C LEU A 14 7.57 -5.07 -11.80
N ARG A 15 7.34 -5.43 -13.08
CA ARG A 15 7.96 -4.77 -14.24
C ARG A 15 7.52 -3.33 -14.41
N LEU A 16 6.23 -3.03 -14.26
CA LEU A 16 5.71 -1.66 -14.33
C LEU A 16 6.34 -0.79 -13.25
N GLU A 17 6.34 -1.26 -12.01
CA GLU A 17 6.97 -0.59 -10.89
C GLU A 17 8.48 -0.40 -11.11
N SER A 18 9.19 -1.42 -11.64
CA SER A 18 10.61 -1.33 -11.98
C SER A 18 10.88 -0.27 -13.08
N GLY A 19 10.03 -0.21 -14.10
CA GLY A 19 10.14 0.80 -15.17
C GLY A 19 9.88 2.22 -14.65
N VAL A 20 8.89 2.38 -13.77
CA VAL A 20 8.57 3.67 -13.16
C VAL A 20 9.66 4.08 -12.15
N ASP A 21 10.21 3.14 -11.37
CA ASP A 21 11.36 3.40 -10.49
C ASP A 21 12.55 3.97 -11.27
N TRP A 22 12.79 3.46 -12.48
CA TRP A 22 13.86 3.95 -13.35
C TRP A 22 13.60 5.37 -13.87
N LEU A 23 12.33 5.72 -14.16
CA LEU A 23 11.95 7.04 -14.69
C LEU A 23 11.94 8.15 -13.63
N VAL A 24 11.33 7.91 -12.46
CA VAL A 24 11.07 8.96 -11.46
C VAL A 24 11.71 8.69 -10.09
N GLY A 25 12.36 7.53 -9.93
CA GLY A 25 12.94 7.09 -8.67
C GLY A 25 11.92 6.40 -7.75
N PRO A 26 12.36 5.49 -6.85
CA PRO A 26 11.45 4.72 -5.99
C PRO A 26 10.63 5.57 -5.02
N GLY A 27 11.16 6.72 -4.59
CA GLY A 27 10.47 7.62 -3.66
C GLY A 27 9.24 8.31 -4.28
N ALA A 28 9.25 8.49 -5.60
CA ALA A 28 8.20 9.19 -6.35
C ALA A 28 7.39 8.26 -7.26
N ASN A 29 7.53 6.94 -7.11
CA ASN A 29 6.76 5.98 -7.90
C ASN A 29 5.29 5.95 -7.42
N PRO A 30 4.30 6.38 -8.24
CA PRO A 30 2.89 6.44 -7.83
C PRO A 30 2.28 5.07 -7.49
N LEU A 31 2.80 3.97 -8.05
CA LEU A 31 2.29 2.62 -7.80
C LEU A 31 2.48 2.17 -6.35
N TYR A 32 3.46 2.73 -5.64
CA TYR A 32 3.67 2.49 -4.21
C TYR A 32 2.74 3.30 -3.31
N HIS A 33 2.12 4.36 -3.85
CA HIS A 33 1.32 5.33 -3.11
C HIS A 33 -0.14 5.36 -3.54
N LEU A 34 -0.64 4.30 -4.21
CA LEU A 34 -2.00 4.27 -4.78
C LEU A 34 -3.09 4.62 -3.76
N GLY A 35 -3.09 3.99 -2.58
CA GLY A 35 -4.09 4.31 -1.55
C GLY A 35 -4.00 5.74 -1.02
N ALA A 36 -2.78 6.29 -0.91
CA ALA A 36 -2.56 7.68 -0.51
C ALA A 36 -3.01 8.67 -1.60
N LEU A 37 -2.75 8.34 -2.87
CA LEU A 37 -3.22 9.11 -4.02
C LEU A 37 -4.74 9.10 -4.12
N THR A 38 -5.39 7.94 -3.94
CA THR A 38 -6.86 7.85 -3.89
C THR A 38 -7.44 8.74 -2.80
N PHE A 39 -6.85 8.74 -1.59
CA PHE A 39 -7.30 9.61 -0.51
C PHE A 39 -7.02 11.09 -0.79
N PHE A 40 -5.91 11.41 -1.46
CA PHE A 40 -5.62 12.77 -1.90
C PHE A 40 -6.62 13.27 -2.95
N PHE A 41 -6.98 12.43 -3.94
CA PHE A 41 -7.99 12.76 -4.94
C PHE A 41 -9.38 12.94 -4.33
N PHE A 42 -9.73 12.16 -3.30
CA PHE A 42 -10.95 12.40 -2.52
C PHE A 42 -11.01 13.85 -2.00
N TRP A 43 -9.91 14.38 -1.43
CA TRP A 43 -9.90 15.76 -0.93
C TRP A 43 -10.02 16.80 -2.04
N ILE A 44 -9.43 16.56 -3.21
CA ILE A 44 -9.61 17.42 -4.38
C ILE A 44 -11.08 17.45 -4.80
N VAL A 45 -11.70 16.28 -4.93
CA VAL A 45 -13.12 16.14 -5.32
C VAL A 45 -14.03 16.77 -4.25
N ALA A 46 -13.77 16.53 -2.96
CA ALA A 46 -14.57 17.10 -1.88
C ALA A 46 -14.48 18.65 -1.85
N ALA A 47 -13.29 19.22 -1.99
CA ALA A 47 -13.10 20.66 -1.97
C ALA A 47 -13.71 21.34 -3.21
N THR A 48 -13.48 20.78 -4.40
CA THR A 48 -14.07 21.28 -5.65
C THR A 48 -15.59 21.11 -5.65
N GLY A 49 -16.12 20.01 -5.11
CA GLY A 49 -17.56 19.76 -5.02
C GLY A 49 -18.27 20.74 -4.09
N LEU A 50 -17.68 21.03 -2.93
CA LEU A 50 -18.20 22.05 -2.01
C LEU A 50 -18.26 23.44 -2.66
N TYR A 51 -17.27 23.77 -3.50
CA TYR A 51 -17.29 25.01 -4.26
C TYR A 51 -18.40 25.00 -5.32
N LEU A 52 -18.50 23.93 -6.12
CA LEU A 52 -19.50 23.79 -7.19
C LEU A 52 -20.94 23.77 -6.67
N PHE A 53 -21.15 23.37 -5.42
CA PHE A 53 -22.45 23.44 -4.75
C PHE A 53 -23.00 24.87 -4.68
N ILE A 54 -22.15 25.90 -4.59
CA ILE A 54 -22.57 27.30 -4.40
C ILE A 54 -23.34 27.86 -5.61
N PRO A 55 -22.82 27.76 -6.86
CA PRO A 55 -23.54 28.23 -8.05
C PRO A 55 -24.56 27.23 -8.63
N TYR A 56 -24.70 26.03 -8.06
CA TYR A 56 -25.59 25.00 -8.60
C TYR A 56 -27.06 25.24 -8.23
N GLU A 57 -27.95 25.10 -9.21
CA GLU A 57 -29.40 25.24 -9.00
C GLU A 57 -30.09 23.87 -9.01
N THR A 58 -30.99 23.63 -8.06
CA THR A 58 -31.72 22.34 -7.91
C THR A 58 -33.13 22.35 -8.51
N SER A 59 -33.47 23.35 -9.34
CA SER A 59 -34.76 23.36 -10.03
C SER A 59 -34.70 22.57 -11.33
N VAL A 60 -35.75 21.78 -11.62
CA VAL A 60 -35.87 20.99 -12.85
C VAL A 60 -35.71 21.87 -14.09
N ALA A 61 -36.19 23.12 -14.03
CA ALA A 61 -36.14 24.04 -15.16
C ALA A 61 -34.73 24.61 -15.43
N THR A 62 -33.89 24.72 -14.41
CA THR A 62 -32.61 25.45 -14.49
C THR A 62 -31.38 24.60 -14.20
N VAL A 63 -31.53 23.36 -13.73
CA VAL A 63 -30.42 22.49 -13.31
C VAL A 63 -29.34 22.35 -14.38
N TYR A 64 -29.71 21.97 -15.61
CA TYR A 64 -28.80 21.86 -16.74
C TYR A 64 -28.15 23.21 -17.07
N GLN A 65 -28.94 24.28 -17.11
CA GLN A 65 -28.44 25.62 -17.41
C GLN A 65 -27.45 26.12 -16.35
N SER A 66 -27.64 25.79 -15.07
CA SER A 66 -26.71 26.18 -14.01
C SER A 66 -25.32 25.57 -14.22
N VAL A 67 -25.25 24.32 -14.69
CA VAL A 67 -24.00 23.63 -15.02
C VAL A 67 -23.35 24.22 -16.27
N GLU A 68 -24.14 24.61 -17.26
CA GLU A 68 -23.62 25.30 -18.45
C GLU A 68 -23.08 26.70 -18.12
N LYS A 69 -23.73 27.45 -17.21
CA LYS A 69 -23.22 28.73 -16.69
C LYS A 69 -21.88 28.54 -15.97
N ILE A 70 -21.78 27.53 -15.11
CA ILE A 70 -20.52 27.15 -14.44
C ILE A 70 -19.42 26.89 -15.47
N THR A 71 -19.76 26.16 -16.54
CA THR A 71 -18.80 25.73 -17.57
C THR A 71 -18.37 26.87 -18.48
N HIS A 72 -19.30 27.72 -18.93
CA HIS A 72 -19.07 28.67 -20.02
C HIS A 72 -18.99 30.14 -19.56
N GLU A 73 -19.84 30.56 -18.62
CA GLU A 73 -19.87 31.97 -18.17
C GLU A 73 -18.76 32.28 -17.15
N GLN A 74 -18.41 31.30 -16.30
CA GLN A 74 -17.30 31.37 -15.36
C GLN A 74 -16.20 30.35 -15.68
N TRP A 75 -15.90 30.17 -16.97
CA TRP A 75 -14.97 29.15 -17.46
C TRP A 75 -13.60 29.17 -16.77
N TYR A 76 -13.07 30.37 -16.47
CA TYR A 76 -11.71 30.58 -15.95
C TYR A 76 -11.50 30.07 -14.52
N PHE A 77 -12.58 29.91 -13.74
CA PHE A 77 -12.50 29.44 -12.37
C PHE A 77 -13.50 28.33 -12.10
N SER A 78 -14.80 28.59 -12.23
CA SER A 78 -15.85 27.59 -11.98
C SER A 78 -15.82 26.45 -13.01
N GLY A 79 -15.54 26.75 -14.29
CA GLY A 79 -15.34 25.73 -15.32
C GLY A 79 -14.11 24.86 -15.06
N VAL A 80 -13.01 25.46 -14.61
CA VAL A 80 -11.81 24.73 -14.17
C VAL A 80 -12.11 23.87 -12.95
N MET A 81 -12.85 24.39 -11.95
CA MET A 81 -13.25 23.61 -10.77
C MET A 81 -14.14 22.43 -11.13
N ARG A 82 -15.08 22.60 -12.07
CA ARG A 82 -15.90 21.49 -12.61
C ARG A 82 -15.04 20.43 -13.27
N SER A 83 -14.09 20.85 -14.09
CA SER A 83 -13.17 19.95 -14.78
C SER A 83 -12.23 19.23 -13.80
N LEU A 84 -11.74 19.94 -12.79
CA LEU A 84 -10.89 19.36 -11.75
C LEU A 84 -11.66 18.38 -10.86
N HIS A 85 -12.94 18.66 -10.57
CA HIS A 85 -13.84 17.73 -9.87
C HIS A 85 -14.03 16.45 -10.68
N ARG A 86 -14.31 16.59 -11.99
CA ARG A 86 -14.46 15.48 -12.94
C ARG A 86 -13.19 14.62 -13.02
N TYR A 87 -12.05 15.22 -13.34
CA TYR A 87 -10.79 14.51 -13.48
C TYR A 87 -10.23 13.97 -12.16
N GLY A 88 -10.49 14.66 -11.04
CA GLY A 88 -10.19 14.15 -9.71
C GLY A 88 -10.98 12.88 -9.40
N SER A 89 -12.27 12.85 -9.76
CA SER A 89 -13.13 11.67 -9.62
C SER A 89 -12.64 10.50 -10.47
N ASP A 90 -12.26 10.76 -11.74
CA ASP A 90 -11.67 9.75 -12.62
C ASP A 90 -10.37 9.17 -12.05
N ALA A 91 -9.47 10.05 -11.60
CA ALA A 91 -8.20 9.64 -11.01
C ALA A 91 -8.42 8.80 -9.75
N MET A 92 -9.43 9.14 -8.94
CA MET A 92 -9.81 8.38 -7.75
C MET A 92 -10.30 6.96 -8.10
N VAL A 93 -11.17 6.82 -9.11
CA VAL A 93 -11.64 5.50 -9.57
C VAL A 93 -10.49 4.67 -10.14
N VAL A 94 -9.70 5.23 -11.04
CA VAL A 94 -8.57 4.53 -11.66
C VAL A 94 -7.57 4.06 -10.61
N THR A 95 -7.16 4.94 -9.69
CA THR A 95 -6.22 4.55 -8.63
C THR A 95 -6.79 3.50 -7.68
N THR A 96 -8.09 3.55 -7.39
CA THR A 96 -8.78 2.52 -6.58
C THR A 96 -8.75 1.16 -7.28
N MET A 97 -9.02 1.10 -8.59
CA MET A 97 -8.99 -0.14 -9.36
C MET A 97 -7.58 -0.74 -9.42
N VAL A 98 -6.56 0.11 -9.64
CA VAL A 98 -5.16 -0.33 -9.63
C VAL A 98 -4.75 -0.77 -8.22
N HIS A 99 -5.18 -0.07 -7.17
CA HIS A 99 -4.93 -0.43 -5.77
C HIS A 99 -5.49 -1.83 -5.44
N LEU A 100 -6.77 -2.07 -5.74
CA LEU A 100 -7.44 -3.35 -5.53
C LEU A 100 -6.71 -4.50 -6.25
N THR A 101 -6.40 -4.29 -7.54
CA THR A 101 -5.76 -5.30 -8.38
C THR A 101 -4.32 -5.58 -7.93
N ARG A 102 -3.59 -4.55 -7.51
CA ARG A 102 -2.22 -4.68 -6.99
C ARG A 102 -2.21 -5.50 -5.70
N GLU A 103 -3.04 -5.14 -4.72
CA GLU A 103 -3.09 -5.87 -3.45
C GLU A 103 -3.57 -7.33 -3.65
N PHE A 104 -4.44 -7.58 -4.63
CA PHE A 104 -4.77 -8.93 -5.08
C PHE A 104 -3.58 -9.71 -5.66
N ALA A 105 -2.82 -9.10 -6.58
CA ALA A 105 -1.68 -9.73 -7.26
C ALA A 105 -0.54 -10.11 -6.29
N PHE A 106 -0.31 -9.25 -5.29
CA PHE A 106 0.69 -9.49 -4.24
C PHE A 106 0.18 -10.32 -3.06
N ASP A 107 -1.05 -10.83 -3.13
CA ASP A 107 -1.65 -11.68 -2.10
C ASP A 107 -1.79 -10.99 -0.73
N ARG A 108 -2.06 -9.68 -0.75
CA ARG A 108 -2.14 -8.80 0.41
C ARG A 108 -3.57 -8.58 0.92
N PHE A 109 -4.42 -9.59 0.77
CA PHE A 109 -5.82 -9.56 1.21
C PHE A 109 -6.16 -10.61 2.29
N SER A 110 -5.25 -11.54 2.58
CA SER A 110 -5.45 -12.60 3.58
C SER A 110 -4.58 -12.35 4.83
N GLY A 111 -4.68 -13.25 5.82
CA GLY A 111 -3.92 -13.13 7.08
C GLY A 111 -4.27 -11.83 7.82
N ALA A 112 -3.27 -11.13 8.38
CA ALA A 112 -3.48 -9.90 9.15
C ALA A 112 -4.16 -8.75 8.37
N ARG A 113 -4.30 -8.87 7.03
CA ARG A 113 -4.86 -7.82 6.16
C ARG A 113 -6.32 -8.06 5.76
N TRP A 114 -6.93 -9.18 6.19
CA TRP A 114 -8.30 -9.55 5.82
C TRP A 114 -9.33 -8.44 6.11
N PHE A 115 -9.16 -7.76 7.25
CA PHE A 115 -10.08 -6.70 7.66
C PHE A 115 -10.00 -5.46 6.75
N ALA A 116 -8.78 -5.05 6.37
CA ALA A 116 -8.58 -3.96 5.42
C ALA A 116 -9.22 -4.32 4.07
N TRP A 117 -9.01 -5.55 3.58
CA TRP A 117 -9.63 -5.99 2.33
C TRP A 117 -11.16 -5.89 2.34
N ILE A 118 -11.79 -6.39 3.40
CA ILE A 118 -13.26 -6.44 3.52
C ILE A 118 -13.88 -5.08 3.66
N THR A 119 -13.24 -4.18 4.41
CA THR A 119 -13.68 -2.78 4.49
C THR A 119 -13.48 -2.04 3.17
N GLY A 120 -12.59 -2.52 2.29
CA GLY A 120 -12.44 -2.04 0.92
C GLY A 120 -13.63 -2.36 0.00
N VAL A 121 -14.33 -3.48 0.21
CA VAL A 121 -15.47 -3.87 -0.64
C VAL A 121 -16.62 -2.87 -0.61
N PRO A 122 -17.17 -2.42 0.54
CA PRO A 122 -18.20 -1.40 0.56
C PRO A 122 -17.71 -0.03 0.06
N LEU A 123 -16.40 0.27 0.15
CA LEU A 123 -15.84 1.50 -0.45
C LEU A 123 -16.00 1.52 -1.96
N LEU A 124 -15.90 0.36 -2.64
CA LEU A 124 -16.14 0.29 -4.08
C LEU A 124 -17.59 0.67 -4.42
N ALA A 125 -18.55 0.21 -3.63
CA ALA A 125 -19.96 0.54 -3.82
C ALA A 125 -20.23 2.02 -3.58
N PHE A 126 -19.75 2.59 -2.46
CA PHE A 126 -19.92 4.01 -2.17
C PHE A 126 -19.22 4.90 -3.21
N LEU A 127 -18.03 4.53 -3.69
CA LEU A 127 -17.32 5.26 -4.74
C LEU A 127 -18.12 5.26 -6.05
N PHE A 128 -18.62 4.09 -6.46
CA PHE A 128 -19.46 3.96 -7.64
C PHE A 128 -20.74 4.78 -7.52
N THR A 129 -21.48 4.67 -6.40
CA THR A 129 -22.71 5.44 -6.17
C THR A 129 -22.45 6.94 -6.14
N SER A 130 -21.39 7.39 -5.45
CA SER A 130 -21.02 8.82 -5.42
C SER A 130 -20.72 9.33 -6.83
N GLY A 131 -19.99 8.55 -7.61
CA GLY A 131 -19.66 8.87 -8.98
C GLY A 131 -20.88 9.01 -9.87
N ILE A 132 -21.71 7.96 -9.94
CA ILE A 132 -22.91 7.91 -10.78
C ILE A 132 -23.89 9.04 -10.42
N THR A 133 -24.14 9.27 -9.13
CA THR A 133 -25.00 10.39 -8.71
C THR A 133 -24.44 11.76 -9.08
N GLY A 134 -23.11 11.90 -9.18
CA GLY A 134 -22.46 13.12 -9.68
C GLY A 134 -22.75 13.37 -11.15
N TYR A 135 -22.76 12.33 -11.99
CA TYR A 135 -23.18 12.49 -13.40
C TYR A 135 -24.65 12.89 -13.52
N TRP A 136 -25.53 12.38 -12.65
CA TRP A 136 -26.95 12.75 -12.68
C TRP A 136 -27.17 14.26 -12.45
N LEU A 137 -26.32 14.88 -11.64
CA LEU A 137 -26.42 16.32 -11.33
C LEU A 137 -26.19 17.21 -12.56
N VAL A 138 -25.53 16.72 -13.62
CA VAL A 138 -25.32 17.47 -14.88
C VAL A 138 -26.62 17.62 -15.66
N TRP A 139 -27.50 16.62 -15.59
CA TRP A 139 -28.78 16.57 -16.28
C TRP A 139 -28.71 16.75 -17.83
N ASP A 140 -27.65 16.21 -18.43
CA ASP A 140 -27.52 16.06 -19.88
C ASP A 140 -28.09 14.70 -20.37
N MET A 141 -28.04 14.42 -21.68
CA MET A 141 -28.51 13.16 -22.25
C MET A 141 -27.88 11.92 -21.59
N LEU A 142 -26.61 12.01 -21.20
CA LEU A 142 -25.92 10.93 -20.51
C LEU A 142 -26.47 10.75 -19.09
N ALA A 143 -26.66 11.83 -18.35
CA ALA A 143 -27.29 11.82 -17.04
C ALA A 143 -28.68 11.16 -17.07
N GLN A 144 -29.51 11.46 -18.07
CA GLN A 144 -30.83 10.84 -18.26
C GLN A 144 -30.72 9.31 -18.40
N TYR A 145 -29.86 8.83 -19.30
CA TYR A 145 -29.63 7.40 -19.50
C TYR A 145 -29.18 6.71 -18.20
N LEU A 146 -28.20 7.29 -17.51
CA LEU A 146 -27.66 6.73 -16.26
C LEU A 146 -28.70 6.73 -15.13
N ALA A 147 -29.52 7.79 -15.04
CA ALA A 147 -30.55 7.92 -14.03
C ALA A 147 -31.68 6.91 -14.22
N VAL A 148 -32.22 6.81 -15.44
CA VAL A 148 -33.26 5.84 -15.77
C VAL A 148 -32.74 4.42 -15.57
N GLY A 149 -31.60 4.06 -16.17
CA GLY A 149 -31.05 2.70 -16.06
C GLY A 149 -30.71 2.30 -14.62
N SER A 150 -30.19 3.22 -13.80
CA SER A 150 -29.95 2.93 -12.38
C SER A 150 -31.22 2.75 -11.56
N LEU A 151 -32.24 3.58 -11.79
CA LEU A 151 -33.50 3.44 -11.06
C LEU A 151 -34.23 2.16 -11.48
N GLU A 152 -34.26 1.81 -12.77
CA GLU A 152 -34.78 0.53 -13.24
C GLU A 152 -34.01 -0.65 -12.63
N TRP A 153 -32.68 -0.50 -12.49
CA TRP A 153 -31.86 -1.51 -11.86
C TRP A 153 -32.23 -1.69 -10.39
N VAL A 154 -32.44 -0.61 -9.63
CA VAL A 154 -32.87 -0.66 -8.22
C VAL A 154 -34.32 -1.13 -8.07
N ASP A 155 -35.22 -0.74 -8.98
CA ASP A 155 -36.65 -1.09 -8.98
C ASP A 155 -36.86 -2.61 -9.04
N TRP A 156 -35.89 -3.37 -9.54
CA TRP A 156 -35.91 -4.84 -9.53
C TRP A 156 -36.15 -5.44 -8.12
N PHE A 157 -35.72 -4.78 -7.05
CA PHE A 157 -35.97 -5.26 -5.69
C PHE A 157 -37.43 -5.12 -5.24
N GLY A 158 -38.24 -4.31 -5.93
CA GLY A 158 -39.65 -4.08 -5.57
C GLY A 158 -39.86 -3.44 -4.20
N ILE A 159 -38.84 -2.75 -3.65
CA ILE A 159 -38.90 -2.11 -2.32
C ILE A 159 -39.88 -0.94 -2.33
N PHE A 160 -39.95 -0.23 -3.45
CA PHE A 160 -40.84 0.89 -3.66
C PHE A 160 -42.06 0.34 -4.42
N GLY A 161 -43.26 0.48 -3.86
CA GLY A 161 -44.48 -0.14 -4.40
C GLY A 161 -44.81 0.23 -5.84
N GLU A 162 -44.21 1.30 -6.36
CA GLU A 162 -44.26 1.71 -7.77
C GLU A 162 -42.84 2.00 -8.27
N SER A 163 -42.58 1.77 -9.56
CA SER A 163 -41.27 2.02 -10.17
C SER A 163 -40.84 3.47 -9.99
N THR A 164 -39.65 3.66 -9.43
CA THR A 164 -39.06 5.00 -9.28
C THR A 164 -38.63 5.58 -10.64
N ALA A 165 -38.32 4.74 -11.62
CA ALA A 165 -38.07 5.14 -13.00
C ALA A 165 -39.31 5.78 -13.66
N ARG A 166 -40.53 5.48 -13.18
CA ARG A 166 -41.77 6.10 -13.66
C ARG A 166 -41.76 7.62 -13.58
N ASN A 167 -41.01 8.20 -12.63
CA ASN A 167 -40.88 9.65 -12.49
C ASN A 167 -40.27 10.32 -13.73
N PHE A 168 -39.64 9.56 -14.63
CA PHE A 168 -39.03 10.05 -15.86
C PHE A 168 -39.88 9.83 -17.11
N LEU A 169 -41.05 9.17 -17.01
CA LEU A 169 -41.90 8.90 -18.19
C LEU A 169 -42.64 10.14 -18.71
N PHE A 170 -42.96 11.10 -17.83
CA PHE A 170 -43.59 12.37 -18.25
C PHE A 170 -42.98 13.55 -17.50
N ARG A 171 -42.81 14.68 -18.21
CA ARG A 171 -42.21 15.92 -17.67
C ARG A 171 -42.89 16.45 -16.39
N GLY A 172 -44.14 16.07 -16.11
CA GLY A 172 -44.88 16.51 -14.91
C GLY A 172 -44.59 15.73 -13.63
N PHE A 173 -43.92 14.57 -13.69
CA PHE A 173 -43.59 13.77 -12.50
C PHE A 173 -42.23 14.10 -11.90
N LEU A 174 -41.32 14.68 -12.69
CA LEU A 174 -40.04 15.17 -12.21
C LEU A 174 -40.23 16.52 -11.53
N THR A 175 -39.86 16.61 -10.25
CA THR A 175 -40.04 17.83 -9.43
C THR A 175 -38.70 18.31 -8.87
N ASP A 176 -38.62 19.57 -8.45
CA ASP A 176 -37.41 20.15 -7.85
C ASP A 176 -36.91 19.37 -6.61
N ARG A 177 -37.82 18.64 -5.95
CA ARG A 177 -37.49 17.75 -4.83
C ARG A 177 -36.54 16.63 -5.23
N PHE A 178 -36.61 16.14 -6.47
CA PHE A 178 -35.72 15.09 -6.97
C PHE A 178 -34.26 15.57 -6.96
N PHE A 179 -33.96 16.72 -7.58
CA PHE A 179 -32.61 17.26 -7.62
C PHE A 179 -32.11 17.71 -6.25
N THR A 180 -33.01 18.23 -5.41
CA THR A 180 -32.70 18.54 -4.01
C THR A 180 -32.31 17.27 -3.23
N LEU A 181 -33.04 16.17 -3.39
CA LEU A 181 -32.68 14.88 -2.77
C LEU A 181 -31.37 14.33 -3.36
N LEU A 182 -31.21 14.42 -4.68
CA LEU A 182 -30.03 13.92 -5.40
C LEU A 182 -28.75 14.61 -4.91
N ILE A 183 -28.76 15.93 -4.72
CA ILE A 183 -27.59 16.65 -4.21
C ILE A 183 -27.29 16.26 -2.76
N PHE A 184 -28.30 16.03 -1.91
CA PHE A 184 -28.08 15.48 -0.58
C PHE A 184 -27.46 14.10 -0.64
N ILE A 185 -27.98 13.18 -1.47
CA ILE A 185 -27.40 11.84 -1.65
C ILE A 185 -25.93 11.96 -2.10
N HIS A 186 -25.65 12.81 -3.09
CA HIS A 186 -24.31 13.01 -3.62
C HIS A 186 -23.34 13.64 -2.60
N ILE A 187 -23.83 14.37 -1.60
CA ILE A 187 -23.00 14.89 -0.48
C ILE A 187 -22.86 13.85 0.63
N PHE A 188 -23.92 13.14 1.00
CA PHE A 188 -23.90 12.19 2.11
C PHE A 188 -23.13 10.91 1.79
N VAL A 189 -23.24 10.38 0.57
CA VAL A 189 -22.50 9.17 0.15
C VAL A 189 -20.98 9.32 0.32
N PRO A 190 -20.31 10.39 -0.15
CA PRO A 190 -18.88 10.58 0.07
C PRO A 190 -18.51 10.86 1.54
N LEU A 191 -19.43 11.36 2.38
CA LEU A 191 -19.20 11.45 3.83
C LEU A 191 -19.16 10.05 4.47
N PHE A 192 -20.07 9.15 4.08
CA PHE A 192 -20.01 7.74 4.51
C PHE A 192 -18.77 7.04 3.96
N LEU A 193 -18.41 7.31 2.70
CA LEU A 193 -17.15 6.84 2.12
C LEU A 193 -15.96 7.26 2.99
N LEU A 194 -15.88 8.53 3.41
CA LEU A 194 -14.81 9.04 4.29
C LEU A 194 -14.74 8.29 5.63
N ILE A 195 -15.90 8.03 6.26
CA ILE A 195 -15.97 7.26 7.52
C ILE A 195 -15.44 5.83 7.32
N VAL A 196 -15.86 5.16 6.24
CA VAL A 196 -15.40 3.80 5.94
C VAL A 196 -13.92 3.78 5.54
N MET A 197 -13.43 4.80 4.83
CA MET A 197 -12.00 4.96 4.53
C MET A 197 -11.17 5.10 5.80
N PHE A 198 -11.66 5.85 6.79
CA PHE A 198 -11.01 5.93 8.10
C PHE A 198 -10.91 4.55 8.76
N VAL A 199 -11.99 3.77 8.76
CA VAL A 199 -12.00 2.38 9.29
C VAL A 199 -11.06 1.46 8.49
N HIS A 200 -10.99 1.63 7.17
CA HIS A 200 -10.11 0.87 6.29
C HIS A 200 -8.62 1.10 6.61
N ILE A 201 -8.27 2.32 7.03
CA ILE A 201 -6.90 2.74 7.29
C ILE A 201 -6.48 2.51 8.76
N ILE A 202 -7.38 2.66 9.73
CA ILE A 202 -7.04 2.72 11.17
C ILE A 202 -6.32 1.48 11.71
N ARG A 203 -6.60 0.30 11.14
CA ARG A 203 -5.96 -0.97 11.56
C ARG A 203 -4.51 -1.10 11.11
N ILE A 204 -4.05 -0.21 10.24
CA ILE A 204 -2.70 -0.21 9.70
C ILE A 204 -1.83 0.70 10.57
N SER A 205 -0.78 0.16 11.21
CA SER A 205 0.15 0.99 11.99
C SER A 205 0.98 1.89 11.08
N ARG A 206 1.08 3.19 11.38
CA ARG A 206 1.80 4.17 10.54
C ARG A 206 1.38 4.08 9.05
N PRO A 207 0.10 4.33 8.72
CA PRO A 207 -0.34 4.35 7.34
C PRO A 207 0.20 5.60 6.65
N GLY A 208 0.70 5.47 5.43
CA GLY A 208 1.01 6.61 4.57
C GLY A 208 -0.28 7.14 3.97
N VAL A 209 -0.94 8.07 4.65
CA VAL A 209 -2.22 8.64 4.18
C VAL A 209 -2.03 9.76 3.16
N ASN A 210 -0.90 10.45 3.22
CA ASN A 210 -0.55 11.50 2.27
C ASN A 210 0.52 10.98 1.32
N PRO A 211 0.36 11.18 -0.01
CA PRO A 211 1.40 10.87 -0.96
C PRO A 211 2.60 11.81 -0.73
N PRO A 212 3.82 11.42 -1.16
CA PRO A 212 4.97 12.31 -1.19
C PRO A 212 4.64 13.64 -1.87
N LYS A 213 5.20 14.75 -1.36
CA LYS A 213 4.89 16.11 -1.85
C LYS A 213 5.03 16.24 -3.37
N LEU A 214 6.06 15.61 -3.95
CA LEU A 214 6.29 15.62 -5.39
C LEU A 214 5.13 14.99 -6.16
N LEU A 215 4.60 13.85 -5.69
CA LEU A 215 3.45 13.20 -6.29
C LEU A 215 2.16 13.99 -6.08
N ALA A 216 1.95 14.54 -4.89
CA ALA A 216 0.76 15.34 -4.57
C ALA A 216 0.68 16.58 -5.49
N TRP A 217 1.73 17.39 -5.52
CA TRP A 217 1.77 18.59 -6.35
C TRP A 217 1.84 18.26 -7.84
N GLY A 218 2.62 17.25 -8.23
CA GLY A 218 2.73 16.83 -9.62
C GLY A 218 1.39 16.39 -10.20
N THR A 219 0.66 15.51 -9.49
CA THR A 219 -0.67 15.06 -9.94
C THR A 219 -1.71 16.18 -9.87
N PHE A 220 -1.70 17.03 -8.83
CA PHE A 220 -2.60 18.18 -8.76
C PHE A 220 -2.39 19.17 -9.90
N LEU A 221 -1.15 19.57 -10.18
CA LEU A 221 -0.83 20.50 -11.26
C LEU A 221 -1.13 19.89 -12.63
N MET A 222 -0.90 18.58 -12.81
CA MET A 222 -1.29 17.86 -14.02
C MET A 222 -2.80 17.89 -14.22
N LEU A 223 -3.60 17.55 -13.20
CA LEU A 223 -5.06 17.59 -13.28
C LEU A 223 -5.58 19.01 -13.51
N LEU A 224 -4.95 20.01 -12.89
CA LEU A 224 -5.28 21.42 -13.10
C LEU A 224 -4.98 21.85 -14.54
N ALA A 225 -3.81 21.50 -15.08
CA ALA A 225 -3.45 21.77 -16.46
C ALA A 225 -4.42 21.09 -17.44
N LEU A 226 -4.78 19.82 -17.20
CA LEU A 226 -5.80 19.11 -17.98
C LEU A 226 -7.15 19.84 -17.90
N SER A 227 -7.54 20.32 -16.73
CA SER A 227 -8.78 21.07 -16.51
C SER A 227 -8.84 22.38 -17.30
N PHE A 228 -7.69 23.01 -17.56
CA PHE A 228 -7.60 24.21 -18.38
C PHE A 228 -7.58 23.90 -19.89
N VAL A 229 -6.80 22.89 -20.30
CA VAL A 229 -6.60 22.57 -21.73
C VAL A 229 -7.78 21.79 -22.31
N PHE A 230 -8.36 20.90 -21.51
CA PHE A 230 -9.49 20.07 -21.87
C PHE A 230 -10.58 20.29 -20.81
N PRO A 231 -11.37 21.37 -20.90
CA PRO A 231 -12.45 21.57 -19.96
C PRO A 231 -13.50 20.45 -20.13
N ALA A 232 -14.03 19.98 -19.01
CA ALA A 232 -15.19 19.09 -19.03
C ALA A 232 -16.37 19.85 -19.68
N THR A 233 -17.08 19.18 -20.58
CA THR A 233 -18.28 19.70 -21.25
C THR A 233 -19.47 18.78 -20.98
N SER A 234 -20.68 19.25 -21.28
CA SER A 234 -21.91 18.47 -21.15
C SER A 234 -22.32 17.92 -22.52
N HIS A 235 -23.08 16.82 -22.54
CA HIS A 235 -23.85 16.46 -23.73
C HIS A 235 -25.00 17.45 -23.92
N GLY A 236 -25.81 17.26 -24.97
CA GLY A 236 -27.06 18.00 -25.12
C GLY A 236 -27.98 17.84 -23.90
N PRO A 237 -28.92 18.77 -23.68
CA PRO A 237 -29.84 18.71 -22.55
C PRO A 237 -30.67 17.42 -22.58
N ALA A 238 -30.98 16.88 -21.41
CA ALA A 238 -31.89 15.75 -21.28
C ALA A 238 -33.25 16.04 -21.92
N ASP A 239 -33.75 15.12 -22.75
CA ASP A 239 -35.11 15.14 -23.28
C ASP A 239 -35.76 13.79 -23.04
N LEU A 240 -36.70 13.75 -22.09
CA LEU A 240 -37.43 12.54 -21.70
C LEU A 240 -38.27 11.95 -22.84
N GLY A 241 -38.49 12.70 -23.92
CA GLY A 241 -39.18 12.23 -25.12
C GLY A 241 -38.28 11.56 -26.16
N VAL A 242 -36.96 11.56 -25.96
CA VAL A 242 -35.97 11.05 -26.92
C VAL A 242 -35.01 10.09 -26.22
N GLU A 243 -34.81 8.93 -26.84
CA GLU A 243 -33.77 8.00 -26.43
C GLU A 243 -32.43 8.41 -27.06
N PRO A 244 -31.36 8.66 -26.27
CA PRO A 244 -30.07 9.07 -26.81
C PRO A 244 -29.44 7.99 -27.70
N ALA A 245 -29.18 8.31 -28.97
CA ALA A 245 -28.62 7.35 -29.94
C ALA A 245 -27.09 7.20 -29.87
N VAL A 246 -26.38 8.21 -29.33
CA VAL A 246 -24.91 8.21 -29.22
C VAL A 246 -24.53 8.70 -27.82
N LEU A 247 -23.94 7.81 -27.02
CA LEU A 247 -23.45 8.11 -25.67
C LEU A 247 -21.95 7.82 -25.60
N ASN A 248 -21.17 8.78 -25.10
CA ASN A 248 -19.74 8.59 -24.85
C ASN A 248 -19.55 8.06 -23.41
N LEU A 249 -19.74 6.75 -23.24
CA LEU A 249 -19.60 6.11 -21.93
C LEU A 249 -18.12 5.98 -21.53
N ASP A 250 -17.81 6.38 -20.31
CA ASP A 250 -16.50 6.15 -19.72
C ASP A 250 -16.34 4.66 -19.38
N TRP A 251 -15.56 3.93 -20.17
CA TRP A 251 -15.45 2.48 -20.04
C TRP A 251 -14.99 1.99 -18.66
N PHE A 252 -14.21 2.77 -17.91
CA PHE A 252 -13.76 2.38 -16.56
C PHE A 252 -14.73 2.78 -15.45
N TYR A 253 -15.67 3.69 -15.74
CA TYR A 253 -16.61 4.25 -14.77
C TYR A 253 -18.02 3.66 -14.95
N MET A 254 -18.43 3.40 -16.20
CA MET A 254 -19.81 3.05 -16.60
C MET A 254 -19.92 1.67 -17.25
N PHE A 255 -18.92 0.80 -17.14
CA PHE A 255 -18.94 -0.53 -17.78
C PHE A 255 -20.14 -1.41 -17.42
N LEU A 256 -20.80 -1.15 -16.29
CA LEU A 256 -21.97 -1.93 -15.86
C LEU A 256 -23.22 -1.62 -16.69
N TYR A 257 -23.34 -0.44 -17.31
CA TYR A 257 -24.54 -0.03 -18.04
C TYR A 257 -24.70 -0.75 -19.39
N PRO A 258 -23.64 -0.92 -20.22
CA PRO A 258 -23.75 -1.79 -21.38
C PRO A 258 -24.07 -3.25 -21.03
N VAL A 259 -23.68 -3.72 -19.84
CA VAL A 259 -24.06 -5.06 -19.35
C VAL A 259 -25.53 -5.07 -18.92
N PHE A 260 -26.00 -4.01 -18.25
CA PHE A 260 -27.41 -3.80 -17.90
C PHE A 260 -28.31 -3.89 -19.13
N ASP A 261 -28.02 -3.12 -20.18
CA ASP A 261 -28.82 -3.06 -21.41
C ASP A 261 -28.94 -4.43 -22.08
N ASN A 262 -27.86 -5.21 -22.08
CA ASN A 262 -27.82 -6.50 -22.75
C ASN A 262 -28.40 -7.65 -21.91
N TRP A 263 -28.22 -7.63 -20.59
CA TRP A 263 -28.53 -8.77 -19.72
C TRP A 263 -29.79 -8.56 -18.86
N GLY A 264 -30.20 -7.31 -18.68
CA GLY A 264 -31.28 -6.88 -17.79
C GLY A 264 -30.87 -6.81 -16.31
N PRO A 265 -31.72 -6.18 -15.46
CA PRO A 265 -31.42 -5.88 -14.06
C PRO A 265 -31.10 -7.11 -13.21
N ALA A 266 -31.88 -8.19 -13.37
CA ALA A 266 -31.76 -9.40 -12.54
C ALA A 266 -30.38 -10.05 -12.68
N LYS A 267 -29.91 -10.21 -13.93
CA LYS A 267 -28.61 -10.83 -14.22
C LYS A 267 -27.46 -9.93 -13.80
N LEU A 268 -27.61 -8.61 -13.93
CA LEU A 268 -26.61 -7.67 -13.46
C LEU A 268 -26.49 -7.68 -11.93
N TRP A 269 -27.61 -7.72 -11.19
CA TRP A 269 -27.58 -7.92 -9.73
C TRP A 269 -26.92 -9.24 -9.34
N ALA A 270 -27.22 -10.33 -10.05
CA ALA A 270 -26.57 -11.61 -9.82
C ALA A 270 -25.04 -11.52 -10.03
N LEU A 271 -24.59 -10.86 -11.11
CA LEU A 271 -23.17 -10.64 -11.38
C LEU A 271 -22.50 -9.83 -10.26
N VAL A 272 -23.08 -8.68 -9.90
CA VAL A 272 -22.55 -7.81 -8.84
C VAL A 272 -22.52 -8.52 -7.49
N ALA A 273 -23.57 -9.28 -7.15
CA ALA A 273 -23.63 -10.07 -5.92
C ALA A 273 -22.56 -11.16 -5.91
N VAL A 274 -22.37 -11.89 -7.01
CA VAL A 274 -21.32 -12.92 -7.12
C VAL A 274 -19.94 -12.31 -6.98
N VAL A 275 -19.66 -11.18 -7.64
CA VAL A 275 -18.36 -10.48 -7.51
C VAL A 275 -18.15 -9.98 -6.09
N ALA A 276 -19.16 -9.34 -5.48
CA ALA A 276 -19.09 -8.85 -4.11
C ALA A 276 -18.84 -10.00 -3.12
N VAL A 277 -19.61 -11.09 -3.20
CA VAL A 277 -19.42 -12.29 -2.36
C VAL A 277 -18.04 -12.89 -2.59
N ALA A 278 -17.57 -12.97 -3.84
CA ALA A 278 -16.22 -13.46 -4.12
C ALA A 278 -15.16 -12.59 -3.44
N LEU A 279 -15.26 -11.26 -3.54
CA LEU A 279 -14.35 -10.33 -2.86
C LEU A 279 -14.43 -10.45 -1.33
N PHE A 280 -15.63 -10.58 -0.75
CA PHE A 280 -15.82 -10.74 0.69
C PHE A 280 -15.22 -12.05 1.21
N VAL A 281 -15.47 -13.17 0.52
CA VAL A 281 -15.09 -14.51 1.00
C VAL A 281 -13.62 -14.83 0.69
N MET A 282 -13.04 -14.18 -0.32
CA MET A 282 -11.67 -14.39 -0.81
C MET A 282 -10.58 -14.50 0.28
N PRO A 283 -10.53 -13.64 1.31
CA PRO A 283 -9.54 -13.73 2.38
C PRO A 283 -9.49 -15.08 3.10
N TRP A 284 -10.61 -15.81 3.16
CA TRP A 284 -10.73 -17.10 3.84
C TRP A 284 -10.66 -18.31 2.93
N LEU A 285 -10.75 -18.13 1.61
CA LEU A 285 -10.57 -19.21 0.64
C LEU A 285 -9.11 -19.67 0.51
N GLN A 286 -8.17 -18.86 1.02
CA GLN A 286 -6.77 -19.25 1.13
C GLN A 286 -6.48 -19.79 2.53
N PHE A 287 -6.65 -21.11 2.70
CA PHE A 287 -6.18 -21.84 3.88
C PHE A 287 -4.65 -21.88 3.89
N LYS A 288 -4.01 -20.81 4.34
CA LYS A 288 -2.59 -20.83 4.70
C LYS A 288 -2.48 -21.06 6.20
N LYS A 289 -1.64 -22.02 6.59
CA LYS A 289 -1.26 -22.18 7.99
C LYS A 289 -0.63 -20.87 8.44
N ARG A 290 -1.25 -20.19 9.42
CA ARG A 290 -0.67 -18.98 9.98
C ARG A 290 0.64 -19.36 10.68
N PRO A 291 1.75 -18.64 10.43
CA PRO A 291 2.96 -18.85 11.19
C PRO A 291 2.69 -18.56 12.68
N ALA A 292 3.43 -19.20 13.58
CA ALA A 292 3.32 -18.94 15.00
C ALA A 292 3.60 -17.46 15.28
N ALA A 293 2.72 -16.83 16.07
CA ALA A 293 2.89 -15.44 16.47
C ALA A 293 4.15 -15.28 17.34
N ALA A 294 4.69 -14.06 17.40
CA ALA A 294 5.78 -13.76 18.33
C ALA A 294 5.32 -13.97 19.78
N GLU A 295 6.20 -14.50 20.62
CA GLU A 295 5.93 -14.82 22.01
C GLU A 295 6.76 -13.93 22.93
N VAL A 296 6.16 -13.46 24.02
CA VAL A 296 6.82 -12.58 25.00
C VAL A 296 7.22 -13.43 26.20
N HIS A 297 8.51 -13.35 26.53
CA HIS A 297 9.07 -14.04 27.69
C HIS A 297 9.17 -13.00 28.82
N LEU A 298 8.21 -13.05 29.73
CA LEU A 298 8.05 -12.02 30.77
C LEU A 298 9.28 -11.87 31.66
N ASP A 299 10.05 -12.93 31.82
CA ASP A 299 11.28 -12.92 32.59
C ASP A 299 12.39 -12.06 32.00
N GLN A 300 12.38 -11.88 30.68
CA GLN A 300 13.34 -11.04 29.97
C GLN A 300 12.71 -9.72 29.45
N CYS A 301 11.39 -9.59 29.49
CA CYS A 301 10.69 -8.38 29.04
C CYS A 301 10.91 -7.21 30.03
N ASN A 302 11.47 -6.12 29.52
CA ASN A 302 11.79 -4.92 30.31
C ASN A 302 10.82 -3.74 30.10
N GLY A 303 9.72 -3.93 29.39
CA GLY A 303 8.71 -2.88 29.20
C GLY A 303 9.15 -1.68 28.34
N CYS A 304 10.26 -1.76 27.58
CA CYS A 304 10.85 -0.62 26.87
C CYS A 304 10.08 -0.08 25.64
N THR A 305 8.98 -0.73 25.23
CA THR A 305 8.07 -0.31 24.14
C THR A 305 8.59 -0.36 22.69
N ARG A 306 9.87 -0.67 22.46
CA ARG A 306 10.46 -0.73 21.10
C ARG A 306 9.70 -1.67 20.16
N CYS A 307 9.33 -2.86 20.64
CA CYS A 307 8.57 -3.85 19.86
C CYS A 307 7.20 -3.33 19.41
N THR A 308 6.52 -2.52 20.23
CA THR A 308 5.25 -1.86 19.88
C THR A 308 5.47 -0.79 18.82
N LEU A 309 6.50 0.06 18.98
CA LEU A 309 6.83 1.12 18.03
C LEU A 309 7.30 0.60 16.67
N ASP A 310 7.83 -0.63 16.62
CA ASP A 310 8.37 -1.22 15.41
C ASP A 310 7.37 -2.12 14.69
N CYS A 311 6.32 -2.57 15.38
CA CYS A 311 5.31 -3.48 14.82
C CYS A 311 4.56 -2.82 13.64
N PRO A 312 4.66 -3.36 12.41
CA PRO A 312 3.96 -2.79 11.26
C PRO A 312 2.45 -3.05 11.28
N PHE A 313 1.96 -3.99 12.08
CA PHE A 313 0.56 -4.41 12.07
C PHE A 313 -0.17 -4.05 13.36
N GLY A 314 0.50 -3.40 14.32
CA GLY A 314 -0.08 -3.10 15.63
C GLY A 314 -0.34 -4.34 16.48
N ALA A 315 0.28 -5.47 16.14
CA ALA A 315 0.14 -6.75 16.83
C ALA A 315 0.81 -6.77 18.21
N VAL A 316 1.71 -5.84 18.51
CA VAL A 316 2.35 -5.74 19.83
C VAL A 316 1.85 -4.50 20.52
N VAL A 317 1.29 -4.65 21.72
CA VAL A 317 0.81 -3.56 22.57
C VAL A 317 1.48 -3.63 23.94
N MET A 318 1.57 -2.49 24.61
CA MET A 318 2.05 -2.42 25.99
C MET A 318 0.87 -2.43 26.95
N ILE A 319 0.88 -3.35 27.90
CA ILE A 319 -0.12 -3.44 28.97
C ILE A 319 0.55 -3.26 30.34
N ASN A 320 -0.26 -2.99 31.36
CA ASN A 320 0.23 -2.98 32.73
C ASN A 320 0.60 -4.39 33.16
N ARG A 321 1.79 -4.52 33.74
CA ARG A 321 2.32 -5.78 34.25
C ARG A 321 1.63 -6.14 35.56
N THR A 322 1.35 -7.43 35.76
CA THR A 322 0.66 -7.96 36.95
C THR A 322 1.44 -9.04 37.71
N ASP A 323 2.63 -9.40 37.22
CA ASP A 323 3.44 -10.51 37.72
C ASP A 323 4.44 -10.10 38.84
N GLY A 324 4.42 -8.85 39.29
CA GLY A 324 5.28 -8.33 40.36
C GLY A 324 6.76 -8.18 39.97
N ARG A 325 7.15 -8.40 38.71
CA ARG A 325 8.53 -8.20 38.25
C ARG A 325 8.90 -6.71 38.14
N PRO A 326 10.20 -6.37 38.04
CA PRO A 326 10.62 -5.01 37.69
C PRO A 326 9.95 -4.57 36.37
N PHE A 327 9.73 -3.26 36.23
CA PHE A 327 9.02 -2.60 35.13
C PHE A 327 7.48 -2.62 35.22
N ALA A 328 6.87 -1.45 35.08
CA ALA A 328 5.41 -1.27 35.21
C ALA A 328 4.61 -1.81 34.01
N ARG A 329 5.26 -2.07 32.87
CA ARG A 329 4.61 -2.47 31.63
C ARG A 329 5.26 -3.71 31.03
N GLU A 330 4.46 -4.50 30.33
CA GLU A 330 4.89 -5.65 29.55
C GLU A 330 4.31 -5.61 28.14
N ALA A 331 5.01 -6.26 27.21
CA ALA A 331 4.51 -6.42 25.85
C ALA A 331 3.50 -7.57 25.81
N LYS A 332 2.41 -7.40 25.07
CA LYS A 332 1.47 -8.46 24.74
C LYS A 332 1.31 -8.52 23.22
N VAL A 333 1.35 -9.73 22.68
CA VAL A 333 1.17 -9.99 21.25
C VAL A 333 -0.26 -10.45 20.98
N ASP A 334 -0.92 -9.83 20.02
CA ASP A 334 -2.17 -10.29 19.44
C ASP A 334 -1.86 -11.26 18.28
N PRO A 335 -2.16 -12.56 18.44
CA PRO A 335 -1.85 -13.57 17.44
C PRO A 335 -2.67 -13.43 16.16
N ASP A 336 -3.82 -12.75 16.18
CA ASP A 336 -4.70 -12.66 15.00
C ASP A 336 -4.18 -11.70 13.94
N ILE A 337 -3.38 -10.71 14.35
CA ILE A 337 -2.81 -9.69 13.47
C ILE A 337 -1.28 -9.77 13.38
N CYS A 338 -0.66 -10.71 14.08
CA CYS A 338 0.77 -10.96 14.00
C CYS A 338 1.12 -11.68 12.68
N THR A 339 2.04 -11.11 11.90
CA THR A 339 2.50 -11.72 10.63
C THR A 339 3.82 -12.48 10.77
N ALA A 340 4.27 -12.78 12.00
CA ALA A 340 5.52 -13.50 12.24
C ALA A 340 6.78 -12.91 11.57
N CYS A 341 6.81 -11.59 11.31
CA CYS A 341 7.91 -10.96 10.57
C CYS A 341 9.22 -10.83 11.37
N GLY A 342 9.20 -11.08 12.68
CA GLY A 342 10.38 -10.98 13.55
C GLY A 342 10.92 -9.56 13.81
N ILE A 343 10.32 -8.50 13.25
CA ILE A 343 10.79 -7.11 13.44
C ILE A 343 10.87 -6.70 14.91
N CYS A 344 9.94 -7.20 15.73
CA CYS A 344 9.93 -6.97 17.17
C CYS A 344 11.14 -7.62 17.88
N VAL A 345 11.55 -8.81 17.43
CA VAL A 345 12.75 -9.52 17.91
C VAL A 345 13.99 -8.68 17.62
N GLY A 346 14.10 -8.15 16.40
CA GLY A 346 15.20 -7.25 15.99
C GLY A 346 15.25 -5.91 16.75
N SER A 347 14.13 -5.48 17.34
CA SER A 347 14.05 -4.26 18.16
C SER A 347 14.30 -4.50 19.65
N CYS A 348 14.26 -5.76 20.10
CA CYS A 348 14.27 -6.09 21.51
C CYS A 348 15.68 -5.92 22.10
N PRO A 349 15.85 -5.12 23.17
CA PRO A 349 17.17 -4.84 23.73
C PRO A 349 17.82 -6.04 24.43
N THR A 350 17.04 -7.08 24.77
CA THR A 350 17.57 -8.32 25.32
C THR A 350 17.89 -9.36 24.24
N SER A 351 17.50 -9.10 22.99
CA SER A 351 17.75 -9.96 21.83
C SER A 351 19.14 -9.71 21.24
N THR A 352 20.16 -9.78 22.11
CA THR A 352 21.57 -9.61 21.74
C THR A 352 22.27 -10.98 21.75
N PRO A 353 22.97 -11.39 20.68
CA PRO A 353 23.60 -12.72 20.59
C PRO A 353 24.73 -12.95 21.61
N PHE A 354 25.11 -11.91 22.36
CA PHE A 354 26.30 -11.77 23.20
C PHE A 354 26.04 -11.61 24.70
N ARG A 355 24.91 -12.04 25.22
CA ARG A 355 24.76 -12.07 26.68
C ARG A 355 25.72 -13.10 27.26
N SER A 356 26.43 -12.70 28.32
CA SER A 356 27.31 -13.57 29.13
C SER A 356 26.57 -14.68 29.89
N ALA A 357 25.26 -14.83 29.69
CA ALA A 357 24.48 -15.93 30.23
C ALA A 357 24.64 -17.19 29.37
N ALA A 358 24.68 -18.37 30.01
CA ALA A 358 24.88 -19.66 29.35
C ALA A 358 23.82 -20.00 28.27
N GLN A 359 22.66 -19.34 28.31
CA GLN A 359 21.59 -19.48 27.31
C GLN A 359 21.11 -18.09 26.85
N LEU A 360 21.02 -17.91 25.53
CA LEU A 360 20.47 -16.70 24.92
C LEU A 360 18.97 -16.61 25.23
N ALA A 361 18.59 -15.64 26.07
CA ALA A 361 17.22 -15.41 26.49
C ALA A 361 16.73 -14.03 26.02
N THR A 362 15.58 -14.00 25.36
CA THR A 362 15.02 -12.81 24.70
C THR A 362 13.68 -12.43 25.36
N GLY A 363 13.33 -11.15 25.44
CA GLY A 363 12.05 -10.69 25.99
C GLY A 363 10.89 -10.87 25.02
N ILE A 364 11.18 -11.01 23.73
CA ILE A 364 10.22 -11.37 22.70
C ILE A 364 10.97 -12.15 21.61
N ASP A 365 10.42 -13.30 21.21
CA ASP A 365 11.01 -14.16 20.21
C ASP A 365 9.97 -14.63 19.18
N LEU A 366 10.46 -15.27 18.12
CA LEU A 366 9.62 -15.86 17.09
C LEU A 366 9.71 -17.39 17.16
N PRO A 367 8.65 -18.12 17.55
CA PRO A 367 8.72 -19.57 17.72
C PRO A 367 9.13 -20.34 16.46
N GLY A 368 8.78 -19.81 15.26
CA GLY A 368 9.18 -20.41 13.98
C GLY A 368 10.65 -20.20 13.61
N LEU A 369 11.33 -19.24 14.23
CA LEU A 369 12.76 -19.01 14.09
C LEU A 369 13.28 -18.29 15.35
N PRO A 370 13.46 -18.99 16.47
CA PRO A 370 13.94 -18.37 17.70
C PRO A 370 15.34 -17.78 17.50
N LEU A 371 15.71 -16.77 18.29
CA LEU A 371 17.00 -16.10 18.12
C LEU A 371 18.20 -17.06 18.29
N VAL A 372 18.05 -18.10 19.12
CA VAL A 372 19.03 -19.19 19.27
C VAL A 372 19.26 -19.91 17.94
N ALA A 373 18.18 -20.34 17.30
CA ALA A 373 18.24 -21.01 16.00
C ALA A 373 18.77 -20.07 14.90
N LEU A 374 18.47 -18.77 14.96
CA LEU A 374 19.06 -17.78 14.05
C LEU A 374 20.58 -17.69 14.26
N LYS A 375 21.05 -17.67 15.52
CA LYS A 375 22.49 -17.68 15.84
C LYS A 375 23.18 -18.93 15.26
N GLU A 376 22.61 -20.11 15.47
CA GLU A 376 23.13 -21.37 14.91
C GLU A 376 23.21 -21.33 13.39
N LYS A 377 22.16 -20.83 12.71
CA LYS A 377 22.17 -20.66 11.26
C LYS A 377 23.25 -19.70 10.77
N VAL A 378 23.50 -18.61 11.51
CA VAL A 378 24.55 -17.64 11.18
C VAL A 378 25.93 -18.25 11.36
N VAL A 379 26.18 -18.94 12.48
CA VAL A 379 27.45 -19.66 12.71
C VAL A 379 27.67 -20.69 11.61
N ALA A 380 26.68 -21.54 11.32
CA ALA A 380 26.78 -22.51 10.24
C ALA A 380 26.98 -21.86 8.86
N ALA A 381 26.52 -20.63 8.64
CA ALA A 381 26.77 -19.90 7.40
C ALA A 381 28.20 -19.34 7.35
N MET A 382 28.73 -18.86 8.47
CA MET A 382 30.14 -18.45 8.58
C MET A 382 31.08 -19.63 8.34
N ASP A 383 30.77 -20.80 8.89
CA ASP A 383 31.55 -22.03 8.68
C ASP A 383 31.58 -22.48 7.21
N ARG A 384 30.60 -22.07 6.40
CA ARG A 384 30.56 -22.35 4.95
C ARG A 384 31.37 -21.36 4.11
N LEU A 385 31.88 -20.27 4.69
CA LEU A 385 32.69 -19.30 3.96
C LEU A 385 34.06 -19.90 3.64
N ASN A 386 34.15 -20.52 2.47
CA ASN A 386 35.37 -21.14 1.98
C ASN A 386 36.14 -20.14 1.11
N GLY A 387 37.10 -19.43 1.70
CA GLY A 387 38.08 -18.61 0.98
C GLY A 387 37.50 -17.57 0.01
N GLY A 388 38.36 -17.05 -0.86
CA GLY A 388 38.05 -15.99 -1.82
C GLY A 388 38.58 -14.61 -1.40
N PRO A 389 38.57 -13.62 -2.32
CA PRO A 389 39.20 -12.31 -2.10
C PRO A 389 38.48 -11.40 -1.09
N ALA A 390 37.18 -11.65 -0.86
CA ALA A 390 36.37 -11.00 0.17
C ALA A 390 35.18 -11.92 0.50
N THR A 391 35.03 -12.24 1.79
CA THR A 391 33.99 -13.10 2.36
C THR A 391 32.77 -12.27 2.81
N VAL A 392 31.56 -12.71 2.45
CA VAL A 392 30.33 -11.95 2.73
C VAL A 392 29.22 -12.87 3.26
N ILE A 393 28.61 -12.47 4.38
CA ILE A 393 27.34 -13.04 4.84
C ILE A 393 26.16 -12.22 4.31
N VAL A 394 25.20 -12.90 3.70
CA VAL A 394 23.97 -12.28 3.19
C VAL A 394 22.78 -12.61 4.09
N PHE A 395 22.10 -11.61 4.63
CA PHE A 395 20.77 -11.76 5.20
C PHE A 395 19.69 -11.47 4.17
N GLY A 396 18.90 -12.48 3.81
CA GLY A 396 17.84 -12.38 2.82
C GLY A 396 16.43 -12.42 3.41
N CYS A 397 15.52 -11.58 2.92
CA CYS A 397 14.08 -11.69 3.20
C CYS A 397 13.44 -12.82 2.39
N GLU A 398 12.59 -13.65 2.98
CA GLU A 398 11.87 -14.74 2.29
C GLU A 398 10.98 -14.27 1.12
N HIS A 399 10.58 -13.00 1.13
CA HIS A 399 9.76 -12.38 0.09
C HIS A 399 10.56 -11.52 -0.91
N GLY A 400 11.89 -11.46 -0.76
CA GLY A 400 12.79 -10.78 -1.69
C GLY A 400 13.26 -11.67 -2.82
N VAL A 401 14.37 -11.27 -3.47
CA VAL A 401 15.18 -12.21 -4.26
C VAL A 401 15.68 -13.32 -3.34
N ASP A 402 15.66 -14.56 -3.81
CA ASP A 402 16.22 -15.68 -3.07
C ASP A 402 17.73 -15.46 -2.83
N ALA A 403 18.12 -15.24 -1.58
CA ALA A 403 19.50 -14.94 -1.21
C ALA A 403 20.44 -16.12 -1.47
N ALA A 404 19.91 -17.36 -1.51
CA ALA A 404 20.68 -18.53 -1.88
C ALA A 404 21.21 -18.43 -3.33
N SER A 405 20.57 -17.65 -4.19
CA SER A 405 21.02 -17.40 -5.58
C SER A 405 22.30 -16.56 -5.69
N LEU A 406 22.77 -16.00 -4.56
CA LEU A 406 24.05 -15.28 -4.46
C LEU A 406 25.18 -16.14 -3.88
N GLU A 407 24.88 -17.34 -3.35
CA GLU A 407 25.89 -18.20 -2.74
C GLU A 407 26.93 -18.65 -3.77
N GLY A 408 28.18 -18.78 -3.31
CA GLY A 408 29.33 -19.09 -4.13
C GLY A 408 30.63 -18.98 -3.32
N GLU A 409 31.77 -18.94 -3.99
CA GLU A 409 33.07 -18.79 -3.32
C GLU A 409 33.13 -17.48 -2.51
N GLY A 410 33.34 -17.62 -1.20
CA GLY A 410 33.34 -16.52 -0.24
C GLY A 410 31.98 -15.88 0.04
N VAL A 411 30.85 -16.51 -0.31
CA VAL A 411 29.52 -15.95 -0.03
C VAL A 411 28.60 -17.03 0.54
N ALA A 412 28.04 -16.77 1.72
CA ALA A 412 27.03 -17.60 2.35
C ALA A 412 25.79 -16.78 2.72
N SER A 413 24.61 -17.39 2.67
CA SER A 413 23.36 -16.69 2.95
C SER A 413 22.60 -17.27 4.15
N VAL A 414 21.78 -16.41 4.76
CA VAL A 414 20.82 -16.75 5.82
C VAL A 414 19.48 -16.10 5.47
N THR A 415 18.50 -16.92 5.10
CA THR A 415 17.14 -16.45 4.84
C THR A 415 16.36 -16.32 6.16
N VAL A 416 15.71 -15.17 6.32
CA VAL A 416 14.84 -14.82 7.44
C VAL A 416 13.47 -14.36 6.95
N PRO A 417 12.40 -14.45 7.78
CA PRO A 417 11.08 -13.97 7.40
C PRO A 417 11.10 -12.49 6.95
N CYS A 418 11.90 -11.67 7.63
CA CYS A 418 12.14 -10.30 7.24
C CYS A 418 13.55 -9.88 7.68
N THR A 419 14.26 -9.12 6.86
CA THR A 419 15.56 -8.54 7.30
C THR A 419 15.42 -7.60 8.48
N GLY A 420 14.24 -7.01 8.70
CA GLY A 420 13.97 -6.20 9.90
C GLY A 420 13.99 -7.01 11.20
N MET A 421 14.03 -8.35 11.12
CA MET A 421 14.26 -9.22 12.27
C MET A 421 15.71 -9.18 12.76
N ILE A 422 16.68 -8.86 11.89
CA ILE A 422 18.11 -8.92 12.22
C ILE A 422 18.45 -7.82 13.23
N PRO A 423 18.83 -8.17 14.47
CA PRO A 423 19.34 -7.19 15.42
C PRO A 423 20.71 -6.70 14.94
N PRO A 424 21.03 -5.39 15.01
CA PRO A 424 22.36 -4.90 14.65
C PRO A 424 23.54 -5.58 15.36
N PRO A 425 23.41 -6.05 16.62
CA PRO A 425 24.45 -6.85 17.26
C PRO A 425 24.87 -8.13 16.51
N PHE A 426 24.03 -8.70 15.63
CA PHE A 426 24.45 -9.80 14.76
C PHE A 426 25.44 -9.36 13.68
N VAL A 427 25.23 -8.17 13.11
CA VAL A 427 26.17 -7.59 12.13
C VAL A 427 27.51 -7.31 12.81
N ASP A 428 27.45 -6.75 14.01
CA ASP A 428 28.62 -6.52 14.86
C ASP A 428 29.35 -7.84 15.20
N PHE A 429 28.61 -8.93 15.43
CA PHE A 429 29.17 -10.26 15.68
C PHE A 429 29.96 -10.81 14.52
N ILE A 430 29.33 -10.84 13.35
CA ILE A 430 29.94 -11.40 12.15
C ILE A 430 31.24 -10.68 11.81
N LEU A 431 31.27 -9.34 11.95
CA LEU A 431 32.44 -8.53 11.62
C LEU A 431 33.51 -8.52 12.73
N SER A 432 33.12 -8.56 14.01
CA SER A 432 34.07 -8.52 15.13
C SER A 432 34.78 -9.84 15.38
N ASP A 433 34.11 -10.97 15.15
CA ASP A 433 34.64 -12.32 15.46
C ASP A 433 35.51 -12.87 14.31
N GLY A 434 35.80 -12.06 13.29
CA GLY A 434 36.50 -12.51 12.08
C GLY A 434 35.68 -13.47 11.22
N GLY A 435 34.36 -13.47 11.38
CA GLY A 435 33.46 -14.40 10.71
C GLY A 435 33.18 -14.08 9.24
N ALA A 436 33.32 -12.83 8.81
CA ALA A 436 33.31 -12.41 7.41
C ALA A 436 33.91 -11.01 7.22
N ASP A 437 34.35 -10.68 6.00
CA ASP A 437 34.87 -9.35 5.65
C ASP A 437 33.75 -8.30 5.51
N GLY A 438 32.54 -8.74 5.18
CA GLY A 438 31.37 -7.87 5.03
C GLY A 438 30.03 -8.55 5.29
N VAL A 439 29.00 -7.73 5.53
CA VAL A 439 27.60 -8.18 5.69
C VAL A 439 26.69 -7.43 4.72
N LEU A 440 25.95 -8.18 3.91
CA LEU A 440 24.93 -7.65 3.00
C LEU A 440 23.52 -7.96 3.55
N LEU A 441 22.67 -6.94 3.72
CA LEU A 441 21.26 -7.12 4.05
C LEU A 441 20.40 -6.84 2.81
N THR A 442 19.56 -7.80 2.43
CA THR A 442 18.72 -7.69 1.24
C THR A 442 17.30 -8.18 1.46
N GLY A 443 16.36 -7.57 0.76
CA GLY A 443 14.96 -7.96 0.80
C GLY A 443 14.16 -7.17 -0.21
N CYS A 444 12.84 -7.16 -0.02
CA CYS A 444 11.91 -6.46 -0.89
C CYS A 444 12.34 -4.99 -1.10
N ARG A 445 12.14 -4.47 -2.32
CA ARG A 445 12.37 -3.04 -2.57
C ARG A 445 11.42 -2.15 -1.75
N PRO A 446 11.79 -0.89 -1.46
CA PRO A 446 10.88 0.08 -0.89
C PRO A 446 9.57 0.17 -1.68
N GLY A 447 8.42 0.25 -1.01
CA GLY A 447 7.08 0.27 -1.65
C GLY A 447 6.45 -1.11 -1.88
N ASP A 448 7.24 -2.17 -1.92
CA ASP A 448 6.78 -3.56 -2.15
C ASP A 448 6.91 -4.48 -0.93
N CYS A 449 7.40 -3.95 0.20
CA CYS A 449 7.64 -4.77 1.38
C CYS A 449 6.38 -5.53 1.82
N PHE A 450 6.47 -6.87 1.81
CA PHE A 450 5.38 -7.74 2.25
C PHE A 450 5.03 -7.52 3.73
N HIS A 451 6.01 -7.20 4.58
CA HIS A 451 5.80 -6.84 5.99
C HIS A 451 5.75 -5.31 6.22
N ARG A 452 5.54 -4.52 5.15
CA ARG A 452 5.41 -3.06 5.12
C ARG A 452 6.67 -2.25 5.47
N LEU A 453 7.29 -2.50 6.62
CA LEU A 453 8.32 -1.61 7.19
C LEU A 453 9.71 -2.26 7.33
N GLY A 454 9.89 -3.49 6.87
CA GLY A 454 11.13 -4.26 6.99
C GLY A 454 12.37 -3.49 6.52
N PRO A 455 12.52 -3.19 5.22
CA PRO A 455 13.66 -2.45 4.68
C PRO A 455 13.89 -1.11 5.40
N ARG A 456 12.81 -0.36 5.69
CA ARG A 456 12.89 0.93 6.38
C ARG A 456 13.48 0.80 7.79
N TRP A 457 13.09 -0.21 8.55
CA TRP A 457 13.61 -0.43 9.90
C TRP A 457 15.01 -1.01 9.89
N THR A 458 15.31 -1.91 8.97
CA THR A 458 16.68 -2.40 8.78
C THR A 458 17.62 -1.24 8.47
N ASP A 459 17.29 -0.44 7.46
CA ASP A 459 18.10 0.70 7.03
C ASP A 459 18.28 1.74 8.14
N ALA A 460 17.20 2.13 8.83
CA ALA A 460 17.27 3.08 9.93
C ALA A 460 18.12 2.59 11.11
N ARG A 461 18.16 1.27 11.38
CA ARG A 461 19.01 0.71 12.44
C ARG A 461 20.47 0.61 12.00
N MET A 462 20.73 0.25 10.73
CA MET A 462 22.10 0.16 10.19
C MET A 462 22.75 1.55 10.04
N THR A 463 21.96 2.59 9.77
CA THR A 463 22.42 4.00 9.68
C THR A 463 22.43 4.74 11.01
N GLY A 464 21.88 4.15 12.09
CA GLY A 464 21.79 4.78 13.41
C GLY A 464 20.62 5.75 13.59
N ALA A 465 19.74 5.90 12.60
CA ALA A 465 18.52 6.71 12.70
C ALA A 465 17.43 6.07 13.60
N ARG A 466 17.60 4.81 14.04
CA ARG A 466 16.65 4.10 14.90
C ARG A 466 17.35 3.13 15.85
N GLU A 467 16.86 3.07 17.08
CA GLU A 467 17.26 2.10 18.09
C GLU A 467 16.62 0.71 17.89
N PRO A 468 17.32 -0.41 18.20
CA PRO A 468 18.76 -0.46 18.46
C PRO A 468 19.55 -0.06 17.21
N ALA A 469 20.55 0.80 17.38
CA ALA A 469 21.43 1.19 16.29
C ALA A 469 22.61 0.22 16.15
N LEU A 470 23.13 0.07 14.93
CA LEU A 470 24.44 -0.55 14.73
C LEU A 470 25.51 0.32 15.40
N ARG A 471 26.36 -0.30 16.22
CA ARG A 471 27.35 0.39 17.07
C ARG A 471 28.40 1.11 16.23
N ASP A 472 28.89 2.25 16.73
CA ASP A 472 29.85 3.09 16.01
C ASP A 472 31.21 2.44 15.76
N ARG A 473 31.56 1.42 16.56
CA ARG A 473 32.77 0.62 16.37
C ARG A 473 32.74 -0.25 15.11
N VAL A 474 31.56 -0.49 14.53
CA VAL A 474 31.41 -1.35 13.35
C VAL A 474 31.71 -0.51 12.10
N PRO A 475 32.71 -0.87 11.28
CA PRO A 475 33.02 -0.15 10.04
C PRO A 475 31.82 -0.17 9.10
N ARG A 476 31.30 1.01 8.73
CA ARG A 476 30.06 1.13 7.94
C ARG A 476 30.27 0.66 6.50
N GLU A 477 31.48 0.83 5.99
CA GLU A 477 31.93 0.36 4.68
C GLU A 477 31.89 -1.17 4.54
N ARG A 478 31.88 -1.92 5.66
CA ARG A 478 31.71 -3.39 5.70
C ARG A 478 30.26 -3.84 5.83
N VAL A 479 29.30 -2.92 5.81
CA VAL A 479 27.87 -3.22 5.89
C VAL A 479 27.16 -2.59 4.71
N ARG A 480 26.44 -3.39 3.93
CA ARG A 480 25.67 -2.89 2.79
C ARG A 480 24.22 -3.33 2.87
N THR A 481 23.32 -2.44 2.49
CA THR A 481 21.91 -2.76 2.23
C THR A 481 21.67 -2.70 0.73
N ALA A 482 21.08 -3.74 0.15
CA ALA A 482 20.70 -3.76 -1.26
C ALA A 482 19.27 -4.28 -1.39
N TRP A 483 18.34 -3.41 -1.76
CA TRP A 483 16.92 -3.76 -1.86
C TRP A 483 16.54 -4.14 -3.30
N ALA A 484 16.00 -5.34 -3.47
CA ALA A 484 15.66 -5.91 -4.77
C ALA A 484 14.34 -6.69 -4.68
N SER A 485 13.43 -6.42 -5.61
CA SER A 485 12.22 -7.24 -5.78
C SER A 485 12.55 -8.57 -6.46
N PRO A 486 11.67 -9.59 -6.36
CA PRO A 486 11.92 -10.90 -6.98
C PRO A 486 12.22 -10.89 -8.49
N ASP A 487 11.83 -9.84 -9.22
CA ASP A 487 12.11 -9.62 -10.65
C ASP A 487 13.50 -9.00 -10.92
N GLN A 488 14.27 -8.67 -9.86
CA GLN A 488 15.56 -7.97 -9.97
C GLN A 488 16.78 -8.79 -9.48
N PRO A 489 16.92 -10.10 -9.78
CA PRO A 489 18.06 -10.89 -9.30
C PRO A 489 19.40 -10.40 -9.87
N ASN A 490 19.42 -9.92 -11.11
CA ASN A 490 20.64 -9.41 -11.74
C ASN A 490 21.13 -8.10 -11.09
N LYS A 491 20.20 -7.24 -10.66
CA LYS A 491 20.55 -6.03 -9.89
C LYS A 491 21.22 -6.41 -8.59
N LEU A 492 20.66 -7.37 -7.85
CA LEU A 492 21.23 -7.81 -6.58
C LEU A 492 22.60 -8.48 -6.77
N LYS A 493 22.79 -9.27 -7.83
CA LYS A 493 24.09 -9.85 -8.20
C LYS A 493 25.13 -8.78 -8.51
N ALA A 494 24.75 -7.72 -9.23
CA ALA A 494 25.64 -6.60 -9.53
C ALA A 494 26.03 -5.82 -8.25
N GLU A 495 25.07 -5.55 -7.36
CA GLU A 495 25.33 -4.92 -6.05
C GLU A 495 26.27 -5.76 -5.18
N MET A 496 26.08 -7.08 -5.16
CA MET A 496 26.98 -8.00 -4.46
C MET A 496 28.39 -7.97 -5.04
N ALA A 497 28.54 -8.01 -6.37
CA ALA A 497 29.84 -7.95 -7.02
C ALA A 497 30.57 -6.64 -6.72
N ALA A 498 29.86 -5.50 -6.79
CA ALA A 498 30.40 -4.20 -6.41
C ALA A 498 30.82 -4.17 -4.93
N PHE A 499 30.01 -4.72 -4.03
CA PHE A 499 30.33 -4.77 -2.62
C PHE A 499 31.61 -5.57 -2.34
N ARG A 500 31.77 -6.74 -2.96
CA ARG A 500 32.98 -7.54 -2.82
C ARG A 500 34.22 -6.84 -3.36
N ALA A 501 34.09 -6.10 -4.46
CA ALA A 501 35.18 -5.29 -5.00
C ALA A 501 35.59 -4.17 -4.02
N ASP A 502 34.62 -3.49 -3.41
CA ASP A 502 34.88 -2.47 -2.39
C ASP A 502 35.59 -3.06 -1.17
N LEU A 503 35.15 -4.22 -0.69
CA LEU A 503 35.79 -4.93 0.43
C LEU A 503 37.24 -5.32 0.11
N ALA A 504 37.48 -5.90 -1.09
CA ALA A 504 38.83 -6.27 -1.51
C ALA A 504 39.77 -5.04 -1.61
N ALA A 505 39.25 -3.88 -2.03
CA ALA A 505 40.01 -2.65 -2.07
C ALA A 505 40.36 -2.11 -0.66
N LEU A 506 39.48 -2.28 0.32
CA LEU A 506 39.73 -1.93 1.72
C LEU A 506 40.85 -2.79 2.31
N GLU A 507 40.82 -4.11 2.07
CA GLU A 507 41.88 -5.03 2.53
C GLU A 507 43.24 -4.67 1.89
N ALA A 508 43.26 -4.42 0.57
CA ALA A 508 44.48 -4.01 -0.13
C ALA A 508 45.06 -2.69 0.43
N SER A 509 44.20 -1.76 0.84
CA SER A 509 44.61 -0.48 1.43
C SER A 509 45.12 -0.62 2.86
N ALA A 510 44.61 -1.59 3.63
CA ALA A 510 45.07 -1.88 4.98
C ALA A 510 46.46 -2.56 5.02
N VAL A 511 46.81 -3.30 3.96
CA VAL A 511 48.10 -4.01 3.84
C VAL A 511 49.23 -3.12 3.30
N ALA A 512 48.92 -1.97 2.69
CA ALA A 512 49.92 -1.06 2.17
C ALA A 512 50.79 -0.46 3.32
N PRO A 513 52.13 -0.54 3.25
CA PRO A 513 52.99 -0.01 4.30
C PRO A 513 52.78 1.51 4.45
N PRO A 514 52.88 2.08 5.66
CA PRO A 514 52.76 3.51 5.85
C PRO A 514 53.80 4.21 4.97
N LYS A 515 53.36 5.17 4.15
CA LYS A 515 54.27 6.04 3.39
C LYS A 515 55.22 6.66 4.40
N LYS A 516 56.49 6.27 4.38
CA LYS A 516 57.54 6.97 5.11
C LYS A 516 57.48 8.42 4.64
N GLU A 517 57.07 9.32 5.53
CA GLU A 517 57.37 10.74 5.37
C GLU A 517 58.87 10.86 5.21
N ALA A 518 59.30 11.31 4.02
CA ALA A 518 60.68 11.68 3.80
C ALA A 518 60.97 12.93 4.64
N ALA A 519 61.40 12.70 5.88
CA ALA A 519 62.04 13.71 6.69
C ALA A 519 63.41 14.04 6.07
N HIS A 520 63.52 15.28 5.62
CA HIS A 520 64.73 16.10 5.42
C HIS A 520 65.96 15.50 4.72
N ALA A 521 66.27 16.08 3.56
CA ALA A 521 67.59 16.62 3.26
C ALA A 521 67.42 17.98 2.58
#